data_AF-V4XMG8-F1
#
_entry.id   AF-V4XMG8-F1
#
_cell.length_a   1.000
_cell.length_b   1.000
_cell.length_c   1.000
_cell.angle_alpha   90.00
_cell.angle_beta   90.00
_cell.angle_gamma   90.00
#
_symmetry.space_group_name_H-M   'P 1'
#
loop_
_entity.id
_entity.type
_entity.pdbx_description
1 polymer ?
#
loop_
_entity_poly.entity_id
_entity_poly.type
_entity_poly.pdbx_seq_one_letter_code
_entity_poly.pdbx_strand_id
1 'polypeptide(L)'
;MYVETDFLMGLAKQDDWLQDAALDALDEYDDIHTSITAYTEFLMLAYDHEVADYTIDVGRVIVDLVELVPVRPPAHEEAVLTAAVLAAEQGFTPFDAIHAGIAIVTDESALTTEQDYDAIELDRVPLDELDQ
;
A
#
# COMPACT_ATOMS: atom_id res chain seq x y z
N MET A 1 -4.22 19.41 1.44
CA MET A 1 -4.63 19.09 2.83
C MET A 1 -4.33 17.63 3.16
N TYR A 2 -4.21 17.26 4.43
CA TYR A 2 -4.03 15.85 4.82
C TYR A 2 -5.39 15.15 4.89
N VAL A 3 -5.52 13.97 4.30
CA VAL A 3 -6.74 13.13 4.33
C VAL A 3 -6.44 11.73 4.85
N GLU A 4 -7.44 11.08 5.43
CA GLU A 4 -7.34 9.73 6.00
C GLU A 4 -7.88 8.66 5.03
N THR A 5 -7.84 7.40 5.46
CA THR A 5 -8.21 6.23 4.64
C THR A 5 -9.67 6.26 4.18
N ASP A 6 -10.58 6.87 4.95
CA ASP A 6 -11.99 7.03 4.56
C ASP A 6 -12.15 7.82 3.25
N PHE A 7 -11.32 8.84 3.04
CA PHE A 7 -11.26 9.60 1.79
C PHE A 7 -10.82 8.70 0.62
N LEU A 8 -9.79 7.87 0.83
CA LEU A 8 -9.33 6.89 -0.17
C LEU A 8 -10.43 5.88 -0.50
N MET A 9 -11.15 5.40 0.51
CA MET A 9 -12.27 4.46 0.34
C MET A 9 -13.43 5.08 -0.43
N GLY A 10 -13.75 6.35 -0.17
CA GLY A 10 -14.73 7.12 -0.91
C GLY A 10 -14.40 7.24 -2.40
N LEU A 11 -13.11 7.37 -2.74
CA LEU A 11 -12.65 7.41 -4.13
C LEU A 11 -12.61 6.02 -4.79
N ALA A 12 -12.23 4.99 -4.04
CA ALA A 12 -12.02 3.64 -4.55
C ALA A 12 -13.32 2.88 -4.87
N LYS A 13 -14.39 3.13 -4.11
CA LYS A 13 -15.65 2.37 -4.20
C LYS A 13 -16.73 3.20 -4.87
N GLN A 14 -17.18 2.75 -6.05
CA GLN A 14 -18.21 3.44 -6.86
C GLN A 14 -19.61 3.54 -6.22
N ASP A 15 -19.85 2.82 -5.12
CA ASP A 15 -21.11 2.86 -4.36
C ASP A 15 -20.88 3.34 -2.91
N ASP A 16 -19.73 3.96 -2.63
CA ASP A 16 -19.49 4.55 -1.30
C ASP A 16 -20.30 5.84 -1.15
N TRP A 17 -20.95 5.98 0.01
CA TRP A 17 -21.75 7.15 0.33
C TRP A 17 -20.93 8.45 0.41
N LEU A 18 -19.60 8.36 0.48
CA LEU A 18 -18.67 9.49 0.46
C LEU A 18 -18.15 9.85 -0.93
N GLN A 19 -18.45 9.09 -1.98
CA GLN A 19 -17.81 9.26 -3.29
C GLN A 19 -17.97 10.67 -3.85
N ASP A 20 -19.21 11.18 -3.93
CA ASP A 20 -19.48 12.52 -4.45
C ASP A 20 -18.75 13.59 -3.63
N ALA A 21 -18.75 13.46 -2.30
CA ALA A 21 -18.08 14.39 -1.40
C ALA A 21 -16.54 14.37 -1.56
N ALA A 22 -15.95 13.19 -1.80
CA ALA A 22 -14.52 13.06 -2.03
C ALA A 22 -14.11 13.66 -3.38
N LEU A 23 -14.93 13.47 -4.43
CA LEU A 23 -14.71 14.08 -5.74
C LEU A 23 -14.87 15.60 -5.70
N ASP A 24 -15.93 16.10 -5.06
CA ASP A 24 -16.14 17.54 -4.86
C ASP A 24 -14.96 18.17 -4.10
N ALA A 25 -14.38 17.47 -3.12
CA ALA A 25 -13.22 17.94 -2.38
C ALA A 25 -11.94 17.98 -3.24
N LEU A 26 -11.75 17.05 -4.18
CA LEU A 26 -10.65 17.09 -5.15
C LEU A 26 -10.77 18.29 -6.09
N ASP A 27 -12.00 18.71 -6.43
CA ASP A 27 -12.26 19.90 -7.26
C ASP A 27 -12.13 21.20 -6.46
N GLU A 28 -12.48 21.21 -5.16
CA GLU A 28 -12.46 22.41 -4.31
C GLU A 28 -11.06 22.72 -3.76
N TYR A 29 -10.26 21.69 -3.43
CA TYR A 29 -9.01 21.88 -2.70
C TYR A 29 -7.79 21.34 -3.44
N ASP A 30 -6.82 22.22 -3.64
CA ASP A 30 -5.49 21.84 -4.12
C ASP A 30 -4.65 21.15 -3.01
N ASP A 31 -3.60 20.44 -3.45
CA ASP A 31 -2.54 19.86 -2.60
C ASP A 31 -3.04 18.84 -1.55
N ILE A 32 -4.15 18.13 -1.85
CA ILE A 32 -4.59 16.96 -1.08
C ILE A 32 -3.49 15.89 -1.11
N HIS A 33 -3.20 15.30 0.03
CA HIS A 33 -2.19 14.26 0.19
C HIS A 33 -2.49 13.42 1.44
N THR A 34 -1.82 12.28 1.56
CA THR A 34 -1.93 11.41 2.73
C THR A 34 -0.58 10.80 3.12
N SER A 35 -0.58 9.81 4.01
CA SER A 35 0.59 9.06 4.46
C SER A 35 0.56 7.62 3.96
N ILE A 36 1.73 6.97 4.02
CA ILE A 36 1.85 5.53 3.76
C ILE A 36 0.90 4.70 4.63
N THR A 37 0.68 5.14 5.87
CA THR A 37 -0.21 4.47 6.82
C THR A 37 -1.64 4.39 6.31
N ALA A 38 -2.14 5.42 5.62
CA ALA A 38 -3.48 5.40 5.05
C ALA A 38 -3.60 4.37 3.91
N TYR A 39 -2.57 4.25 3.06
CA TYR A 39 -2.53 3.22 2.03
C TYR A 39 -2.31 1.80 2.60
N THR A 40 -1.56 1.65 3.68
CA THR A 40 -1.44 0.38 4.40
C THR A 40 -2.80 -0.04 4.98
N GLU A 41 -3.54 0.87 5.59
CA GLU A 41 -4.90 0.60 6.08
C GLU A 41 -5.85 0.27 4.93
N PHE A 42 -5.77 1.01 3.82
CA PHE A 42 -6.55 0.72 2.61
C PHE A 42 -6.31 -0.70 2.10
N LEU A 43 -5.03 -1.13 1.97
CA LEU A 43 -4.68 -2.49 1.60
C LEU A 43 -5.26 -3.51 2.59
N MET A 44 -5.17 -3.24 3.90
CA MET A 44 -5.76 -4.10 4.94
C MET A 44 -7.28 -4.21 4.83
N LEU A 45 -7.98 -3.13 4.52
CA LEU A 45 -9.44 -3.13 4.34
C LEU A 45 -9.88 -3.85 3.06
N ALA A 46 -9.03 -3.82 2.03
CA ALA A 46 -9.24 -4.54 0.80
C ALA A 46 -8.95 -6.05 0.96
N TYR A 47 -8.05 -6.43 1.86
CA TYR A 47 -7.60 -7.80 2.06
C TYR A 47 -8.58 -8.64 2.89
N ASP A 48 -9.01 -9.77 2.32
CA ASP A 48 -9.79 -10.79 3.01
C ASP A 48 -8.86 -11.94 3.45
N HIS A 49 -8.62 -12.04 4.76
CA HIS A 49 -7.76 -13.07 5.33
C HIS A 49 -8.39 -14.48 5.28
N GLU A 50 -9.72 -14.61 5.18
CA GLU A 50 -10.34 -15.94 5.12
C GLU A 50 -10.05 -16.63 3.78
N VAL A 51 -9.98 -15.85 2.71
CA VAL A 51 -9.66 -16.33 1.36
C VAL A 51 -8.25 -15.97 0.89
N ALA A 52 -7.52 -15.19 1.68
CA ALA A 52 -6.19 -14.64 1.37
C ALA A 52 -6.16 -13.93 0.00
N ASP A 53 -7.17 -13.09 -0.25
CA ASP A 53 -7.35 -12.38 -1.53
C ASP A 53 -7.88 -10.96 -1.31
N TYR A 54 -7.70 -10.08 -2.31
CA TYR A 54 -8.21 -8.72 -2.25
C TYR A 54 -9.63 -8.62 -2.84
N THR A 55 -10.49 -7.92 -2.13
CA THR A 55 -11.88 -7.65 -2.52
C THR A 55 -12.02 -6.65 -3.68
N ILE A 56 -10.94 -5.96 -4.02
CA ILE A 56 -10.82 -5.02 -5.13
C ILE A 56 -9.47 -5.23 -5.84
N ASP A 57 -9.37 -4.78 -7.08
CA ASP A 57 -8.11 -4.79 -7.85
C ASP A 57 -7.14 -3.72 -7.28
N VAL A 58 -6.42 -4.07 -6.21
CA VAL A 58 -5.55 -3.13 -5.48
C VAL A 58 -4.41 -2.59 -6.34
N GLY A 59 -3.86 -3.40 -7.25
CA GLY A 59 -2.79 -2.96 -8.15
C GLY A 59 -3.24 -1.78 -9.01
N ARG A 60 -4.41 -1.90 -9.64
CA ARG A 60 -4.98 -0.82 -10.45
C ARG A 60 -5.46 0.36 -9.59
N VAL A 61 -6.23 0.07 -8.54
CA VAL A 61 -6.87 1.11 -7.73
C VAL A 61 -5.83 1.98 -7.03
N ILE A 62 -4.74 1.40 -6.51
CA ILE A 62 -3.69 2.19 -5.86
C ILE A 62 -3.04 3.15 -6.86
N VAL A 63 -2.67 2.70 -8.06
CA VAL A 63 -2.08 3.59 -9.09
C VAL A 63 -2.96 4.81 -9.34
N ASP A 64 -4.27 4.58 -9.55
CA ASP A 64 -5.23 5.67 -9.79
C ASP A 64 -5.36 6.59 -8.54
N LEU A 65 -5.39 6.03 -7.33
CA LEU A 65 -5.52 6.79 -6.09
C LEU A 65 -4.28 7.63 -5.78
N VAL A 66 -3.06 7.11 -6.03
CA VAL A 66 -1.83 7.82 -5.70
C VAL A 66 -1.68 9.09 -6.56
N GLU A 67 -2.18 9.06 -7.80
CA GLU A 67 -2.24 10.25 -8.67
C GLU A 67 -3.18 11.34 -8.11
N LEU A 68 -4.28 10.95 -7.46
CA LEU A 68 -5.27 11.87 -6.89
C LEU A 68 -4.91 12.34 -5.48
N VAL A 69 -4.37 11.43 -4.67
CA VAL A 69 -4.03 11.60 -3.25
C VAL A 69 -2.61 11.09 -3.03
N PRO A 70 -1.59 11.88 -3.40
CA PRO A 70 -0.19 11.50 -3.31
C PRO A 70 0.25 11.24 -1.87
N VAL A 71 1.27 10.40 -1.74
CA VAL A 71 1.83 10.01 -0.44
C VAL A 71 2.94 10.96 -0.05
N ARG A 72 2.94 11.42 1.21
CA ARG A 72 4.05 12.20 1.77
C ARG A 72 4.73 11.45 2.93
N PRO A 73 6.06 11.43 2.98
CA PRO A 73 7.03 11.96 2.00
C PRO A 73 7.05 11.20 0.66
N PRO A 74 7.57 11.78 -0.44
CA PRO A 74 7.56 11.15 -1.77
C PRO A 74 8.24 9.77 -1.83
N ALA A 75 9.26 9.50 -1.02
CA ALA A 75 9.90 8.18 -0.96
C ALA A 75 8.93 7.06 -0.53
N HIS A 76 7.88 7.39 0.22
CA HIS A 76 6.85 6.42 0.59
C HIS A 76 5.87 6.12 -0.54
N GLU A 77 5.76 7.02 -1.52
CA GLU A 77 4.87 6.83 -2.67
C GLU A 77 5.32 5.64 -3.51
N GLU A 78 6.62 5.59 -3.83
CA GLU A 78 7.22 4.47 -4.56
C GLU A 78 7.11 3.16 -3.78
N ALA A 79 7.24 3.21 -2.45
CA ALA A 79 7.07 2.05 -1.59
C ALA A 79 5.62 1.53 -1.63
N VAL A 80 4.61 2.41 -1.65
CA VAL A 80 3.19 2.04 -1.78
C VAL A 80 2.89 1.43 -3.15
N LEU A 81 3.42 2.02 -4.23
CA LEU A 81 3.26 1.48 -5.58
C LEU A 81 3.92 0.10 -5.71
N THR A 82 5.13 -0.05 -5.17
CA THR A 82 5.83 -1.34 -5.12
C THR A 82 5.03 -2.38 -4.32
N ALA A 83 4.51 -1.98 -3.15
CA ALA A 83 3.66 -2.85 -2.34
C ALA A 83 2.39 -3.29 -3.07
N ALA A 84 1.76 -2.40 -3.85
CA ALA A 84 0.58 -2.75 -4.64
C ALA A 84 0.88 -3.84 -5.69
N VAL A 85 2.05 -3.78 -6.33
CA VAL A 85 2.51 -4.81 -7.27
C VAL A 85 2.80 -6.12 -6.54
N LEU A 86 3.52 -6.09 -5.41
CA LEU A 86 3.82 -7.28 -4.62
C LEU A 86 2.55 -7.96 -4.10
N ALA A 87 1.59 -7.17 -3.62
CA ALA A 87 0.28 -7.65 -3.20
C ALA A 87 -0.48 -8.31 -4.37
N ALA A 88 -0.60 -7.62 -5.51
CA ALA A 88 -1.41 -8.08 -6.63
C ALA A 88 -0.79 -9.24 -7.41
N GLU A 89 0.54 -9.27 -7.56
CA GLU A 89 1.23 -10.24 -8.42
C GLU A 89 1.90 -11.37 -7.64
N GLN A 90 2.33 -11.12 -6.40
CA GLN A 90 3.05 -12.10 -5.58
C GLN A 90 2.21 -12.61 -4.39
N GLY A 91 1.02 -12.05 -4.15
CA GLY A 91 0.11 -12.50 -3.11
C GLY A 91 0.56 -12.15 -1.69
N PHE A 92 1.44 -11.15 -1.54
CA PHE A 92 1.94 -10.73 -0.24
C PHE A 92 0.81 -10.17 0.61
N THR A 93 0.84 -10.42 1.93
CA THR A 93 -0.10 -9.75 2.83
C THR A 93 0.16 -8.23 2.80
N PRO A 94 -0.84 -7.39 3.14
CA PRO A 94 -0.68 -5.93 3.11
C PRO A 94 0.57 -5.40 3.83
N PHE A 95 0.89 -5.94 5.01
CA PHE A 95 2.05 -5.48 5.78
C PHE A 95 3.36 -5.98 5.19
N ASP A 96 3.42 -7.23 4.75
CA ASP A 96 4.63 -7.80 4.13
C ASP A 96 4.96 -7.07 2.81
N ALA A 97 3.93 -6.77 2.01
CA ALA A 97 4.06 -5.97 0.80
C ALA A 97 4.63 -4.57 1.07
N ILE A 98 4.16 -3.89 2.11
CA ILE A 98 4.65 -2.55 2.49
C ILE A 98 6.09 -2.63 3.01
N HIS A 99 6.42 -3.60 3.86
CA HIS A 99 7.77 -3.77 4.37
C HIS A 99 8.77 -4.08 3.25
N ALA A 100 8.44 -5.00 2.35
CA ALA A 100 9.26 -5.30 1.17
C ALA A 100 9.37 -4.09 0.23
N GLY A 101 8.27 -3.38 -0.02
CA GLY A 101 8.26 -2.17 -0.83
C GLY A 101 9.19 -1.09 -0.30
N ILE A 102 9.21 -0.88 1.03
CA ILE A 102 10.17 0.04 1.66
C ILE A 102 11.60 -0.43 1.42
N ALA A 103 11.92 -1.68 1.75
CA ALA A 103 13.29 -2.21 1.63
C ALA A 103 13.82 -2.16 0.19
N ILE A 104 12.97 -2.47 -0.81
CA ILE A 104 13.32 -2.37 -2.24
C ILE A 104 13.64 -0.93 -2.63
N VAL A 105 12.77 0.02 -2.26
CA VAL A 105 12.91 1.43 -2.66
C VAL A 105 14.09 2.10 -1.95
N THR A 106 14.41 1.66 -0.73
CA THR A 106 15.57 2.17 0.01
C THR A 106 16.87 1.44 -0.32
N ASP A 107 16.84 0.40 -1.15
CA ASP A 107 17.99 -0.48 -1.46
C ASP A 107 18.62 -1.05 -0.18
N GLU A 108 17.78 -1.47 0.77
CA GLU A 108 18.18 -2.02 2.07
C GLU A 108 17.90 -3.52 2.17
N SER A 109 18.80 -4.22 2.88
CA SER A 109 18.56 -5.62 3.26
C SER A 109 17.46 -5.73 4.32
N ALA A 110 16.65 -6.78 4.27
CA ALA A 110 15.60 -7.04 5.25
C ALA A 110 16.09 -8.05 6.31
N LEU A 111 16.31 -7.61 7.55
CA LEU A 111 16.51 -8.51 8.70
C LEU A 111 15.16 -9.03 9.18
N THR A 112 14.79 -10.26 8.81
CA THR A 112 13.43 -10.77 9.01
C THR A 112 13.36 -12.30 9.05
N THR A 113 12.24 -12.82 9.57
CA THR A 113 11.83 -14.23 9.47
C THR A 113 10.89 -14.48 8.28
N GLU A 114 10.47 -13.44 7.56
CA GLU A 114 9.59 -13.56 6.40
C GLU A 114 10.34 -14.22 5.24
N GLN A 115 9.93 -15.42 4.85
CA GLN A 115 10.59 -16.22 3.83
C GLN A 115 10.08 -15.89 2.42
N ASP A 116 8.87 -15.34 2.29
CA ASP A 116 8.28 -15.00 0.99
C ASP A 116 9.12 -13.96 0.22
N TYR A 117 9.97 -13.21 0.93
CA TYR A 117 10.92 -12.26 0.34
C TYR A 117 11.99 -12.93 -0.54
N ASP A 118 12.29 -14.21 -0.31
CA ASP A 118 13.23 -14.98 -1.14
C ASP A 118 12.69 -15.14 -2.58
N ALA A 119 11.36 -15.07 -2.79
CA ALA A 119 10.72 -15.21 -4.10
C ALA A 119 10.88 -13.97 -5.01
N ILE A 120 11.18 -12.80 -4.41
CA ILE A 120 11.33 -11.52 -5.11
C ILE A 120 12.77 -11.02 -5.14
N GLU A 121 13.73 -11.91 -4.83
CA GLU A 121 15.17 -11.62 -4.80
C GLU A 121 15.55 -10.43 -3.89
N LEU A 122 14.74 -10.13 -2.87
CA LEU A 122 15.09 -9.14 -1.85
C LEU A 122 16.24 -9.68 -1.00
N ASP A 123 17.21 -8.82 -0.67
CA ASP A 123 18.36 -9.21 0.16
C ASP A 123 17.91 -9.47 1.61
N ARG A 124 17.48 -10.70 1.88
CA ARG A 124 17.01 -11.13 3.19
C ARG A 124 18.18 -11.59 4.06
N VAL A 125 18.28 -11.00 5.25
CA VAL A 125 19.14 -11.48 6.33
C VAL A 125 18.27 -12.32 7.30
N PRO A 126 18.46 -13.65 7.39
CA PRO A 126 17.63 -14.49 8.26
C PRO A 126 17.83 -14.16 9.73
N LEU A 127 16.77 -13.70 10.40
CA LEU A 127 16.84 -13.35 11.82
C LEU A 127 17.01 -14.58 12.72
N ASP A 128 16.47 -15.73 12.31
CA ASP A 128 16.49 -17.00 13.03
C ASP A 128 17.83 -17.76 12.95
N GLU A 129 18.75 -17.30 12.11
CA GLU A 129 20.10 -17.87 11.98
C GLU A 129 21.17 -17.10 12.76
N LEU A 130 20.85 -15.91 13.30
CA LEU A 130 21.81 -15.07 14.04
C LEU A 130 22.10 -15.55 15.47
N ASP A 131 21.24 -16.41 16.03
CA ASP A 131 21.35 -16.95 17.39
C ASP A 131 22.12 -18.30 17.47
N GLN A 132 22.83 -18.70 16.41
CA GLN A 132 23.60 -19.95 16.33
C GLN A 132 25.09 -19.81 16.64
#